data_AF-A0A3D5TBJ5-F1
#
_entry.id   AF-A0A3D5TBJ5-F1
#
_cell.length_a   1.000
_cell.length_b   1.000
_cell.length_c   1.000
_cell.angle_alpha   90.00
_cell.angle_beta   90.00
_cell.angle_gamma   90.00
#
_symmetry.space_group_name_H-M   'P 1'
#
loop_
_entity.id
_entity.type
_entity.pdbx_description
1 polymer ?
#
loop_
_entity_poly.entity_id
_entity_poly.type
_entity_poly.pdbx_seq_one_letter_code
_entity_poly.pdbx_strand_id
1 'polypeptide(L)'
;MKQKLNEDICKVYQQKRQYLRELKIFNDTVVQRELSVQLQQKCDIPEIWALNIVNGYHMQDYLAACAYGQKETDLKEEEEKRQFIEALLQEADMWDKLVV
;
A
#
# COMPACT_ATOMS: atom_id res chain seq x y z
N MET A 1 3.09 -5.09 11.27
CA MET A 1 3.55 -4.79 9.90
C MET A 1 2.33 -4.84 8.99
N LYS A 2 2.16 -3.79 8.16
CA LYS A 2 1.10 -3.73 7.13
C LYS A 2 1.48 -4.66 5.98
N GLN A 3 0.51 -5.38 5.41
CA GLN A 3 0.75 -6.34 4.32
C GLN A 3 0.56 -5.64 2.97
N LYS A 4 1.44 -5.88 2.00
CA LYS A 4 1.24 -5.36 0.64
C LYS A 4 -0.05 -5.92 0.04
N LEU A 5 -0.86 -5.06 -0.56
CA LEU A 5 -2.06 -5.49 -1.28
C LEU A 5 -1.66 -6.47 -2.39
N ASN A 6 -2.29 -7.64 -2.41
CA ASN A 6 -2.07 -8.68 -3.41
C ASN A 6 -3.40 -9.29 -3.85
N GLU A 7 -3.36 -10.03 -4.95
CA GLU A 7 -4.56 -10.61 -5.55
C GLU A 7 -5.26 -11.61 -4.61
N ASP A 8 -4.49 -12.41 -3.86
CA ASP A 8 -5.03 -13.41 -2.96
C ASP A 8 -5.83 -12.79 -1.82
N ILE A 9 -5.30 -11.70 -1.22
CA ILE A 9 -6.01 -10.93 -0.20
C ILE A 9 -7.30 -10.39 -0.80
N CYS A 10 -7.26 -9.73 -1.95
CA CYS A 10 -8.47 -9.21 -2.60
C CYS A 10 -9.54 -10.30 -2.81
N LYS A 11 -9.14 -11.46 -3.35
CA LYS A 11 -10.03 -12.61 -3.57
C LYS A 11 -10.65 -13.13 -2.28
N VAL A 12 -9.88 -13.23 -1.20
CA VAL A 12 -10.40 -13.67 0.11
C VAL A 12 -11.50 -12.72 0.61
N TYR A 13 -11.31 -11.40 0.49
CA TYR A 13 -12.32 -10.44 0.94
C TYR A 13 -13.56 -10.43 0.04
N GLN A 14 -13.40 -10.64 -1.27
CA GLN A 14 -14.53 -10.84 -2.20
C GLN A 14 -15.32 -12.13 -1.88
N GLN A 15 -14.64 -13.23 -1.59
CA GLN A 15 -15.27 -14.49 -1.21
C GLN A 15 -16.02 -14.36 0.12
N LYS A 16 -15.42 -13.70 1.12
CA LYS A 16 -16.10 -13.41 2.39
C LYS A 16 -17.36 -12.60 2.15
N ARG A 17 -17.29 -11.59 1.28
CA ARG A 17 -18.45 -10.77 0.92
C ARG A 17 -19.56 -11.59 0.28
N GLN A 18 -19.20 -12.45 -0.67
CA GLN A 18 -20.12 -13.34 -1.36
C GLN A 18 -20.79 -14.33 -0.39
N TYR A 19 -20.01 -14.95 0.49
CA TYR A 19 -20.51 -15.86 1.52
C TYR A 19 -21.52 -15.18 2.46
N LEU A 20 -21.23 -13.95 2.91
CA LEU A 20 -22.13 -13.20 3.79
C LEU A 20 -23.44 -12.81 3.09
N ARG A 21 -23.41 -12.56 1.77
CA ARG A 21 -24.62 -12.36 0.97
C ARG A 21 -25.47 -13.63 0.89
N GLU A 22 -24.85 -14.78 0.69
CA GLU A 22 -25.53 -16.07 0.62
C GLU A 22 -26.21 -16.44 1.95
N LEU A 23 -25.60 -16.07 3.08
CA LEU A 23 -26.17 -16.27 4.41
C LEU A 23 -27.35 -15.35 4.74
N LYS A 24 -27.72 -14.41 3.87
CA LYS A 24 -28.77 -13.40 4.09
C LYS A 24 -28.66 -12.66 5.42
N ILE A 25 -27.43 -12.46 5.91
CA ILE A 25 -27.19 -11.71 7.15
C ILE A 25 -27.67 -10.28 6.94
N PHE A 26 -28.61 -9.85 7.78
CA PHE A 26 -29.24 -8.53 7.71
C PHE A 26 -28.17 -7.41 7.79
N ASN A 27 -28.36 -6.36 6.98
CA ASN A 27 -27.48 -5.20 6.77
C ASN A 27 -26.20 -5.45 5.96
N ASP A 28 -26.42 -5.70 4.66
CA ASP A 28 -25.40 -5.81 3.62
C ASP A 28 -24.37 -4.65 3.65
N THR A 29 -24.81 -3.44 4.00
CA THR A 29 -23.97 -2.23 4.09
C THR A 29 -23.03 -2.21 5.30
N VAL A 30 -23.47 -2.66 6.47
CA VAL A 30 -22.63 -2.65 7.69
C VAL A 30 -21.50 -3.65 7.56
N VAL A 31 -21.85 -4.87 7.12
CA VAL A 31 -20.90 -5.96 6.89
C VAL A 31 -19.89 -5.61 5.79
N GLN A 32 -20.36 -4.98 4.72
CA GLN A 32 -19.48 -4.46 3.65
C GLN A 32 -18.47 -3.47 4.22
N ARG A 33 -18.93 -2.48 4.98
CA ARG A 33 -18.06 -1.46 5.56
C ARG A 33 -17.03 -2.06 6.51
N GLU A 34 -17.44 -3.02 7.33
CA GLU A 34 -16.53 -3.70 8.25
C GLU A 34 -15.44 -4.49 7.49
N LEU A 35 -15.80 -5.21 6.43
CA LEU A 35 -14.82 -5.88 5.55
C LEU A 35 -13.86 -4.89 4.89
N SER A 36 -14.37 -3.75 4.43
CA SER A 36 -13.54 -2.70 3.82
C SER A 36 -12.57 -2.07 4.81
N VAL A 37 -13.01 -1.78 6.04
CA VAL A 37 -12.13 -1.25 7.10
C VAL A 37 -11.04 -2.26 7.46
N GLN A 38 -11.38 -3.54 7.56
CA GLN A 38 -10.39 -4.59 7.80
C GLN A 38 -9.35 -4.66 6.68
N LEU A 39 -9.78 -4.57 5.41
CA LEU A 39 -8.88 -4.60 4.27
C LEU A 39 -7.99 -3.33 4.22
N GLN A 40 -8.57 -2.15 4.48
CA GLN A 40 -7.84 -0.89 4.60
C GLN A 40 -6.74 -0.99 5.66
N GLN A 41 -7.07 -1.43 6.88
CA GLN A 41 -6.09 -1.51 7.96
C GLN A 41 -4.98 -2.53 7.68
N LYS A 42 -5.34 -3.65 7.03
CA LYS A 42 -4.40 -4.71 6.69
C LYS A 42 -3.41 -4.29 5.59
N CYS A 43 -3.90 -3.55 4.58
CA CYS A 43 -3.13 -3.23 3.38
C CYS A 43 -2.73 -1.76 3.23
N ASP A 44 -3.12 -0.90 4.18
CA ASP A 44 -2.86 0.54 4.17
C ASP A 44 -3.33 1.26 2.90
N ILE A 45 -4.49 0.85 2.40
CA ILE A 45 -5.09 1.42 1.19
C ILE A 45 -6.24 2.38 1.54
N PRO A 46 -6.59 3.33 0.66
CA PRO A 46 -7.78 4.17 0.84
C PRO A 46 -9.06 3.35 1.06
N GLU A 47 -9.93 3.81 1.97
CA GLU A 47 -11.22 3.14 2.27
C GLU A 47 -12.05 2.90 1.00
N ILE A 48 -12.05 3.87 0.07
CA ILE A 48 -12.77 3.77 -1.20
C ILE A 48 -12.22 2.65 -2.11
N TRP A 49 -10.90 2.39 -2.08
CA TRP A 49 -10.32 1.27 -2.81
C TRP A 49 -10.69 -0.05 -2.16
N ALA A 50 -10.61 -0.13 -0.83
CA ALA A 50 -11.02 -1.31 -0.08
C ALA A 50 -12.51 -1.65 -0.32
N LEU A 51 -13.38 -0.65 -0.38
CA LEU A 51 -14.79 -0.79 -0.72
C LEU A 51 -14.99 -1.38 -2.13
N ASN A 52 -14.29 -0.83 -3.11
CA ASN A 52 -14.40 -1.30 -4.49
C ASN A 52 -13.87 -2.72 -4.66
N ILE A 53 -12.76 -3.06 -4.02
CA ILE A 53 -12.18 -4.41 -4.02
C ILE A 53 -13.15 -5.41 -3.40
N VAL A 54 -13.72 -5.11 -2.23
CA VAL A 54 -14.71 -5.97 -1.55
C VAL A 54 -15.94 -6.21 -2.43
N ASN A 55 -16.32 -5.22 -3.24
CA ASN A 55 -17.43 -5.34 -4.19
C ASN A 55 -17.09 -6.03 -5.51
N GLY A 56 -15.82 -6.37 -5.74
CA GLY A 56 -15.38 -7.01 -6.99
C GLY A 56 -15.05 -6.05 -8.12
N TYR A 57 -14.86 -4.76 -7.84
CA TYR A 57 -14.58 -3.74 -8.86
C TYR A 57 -13.09 -3.40 -8.95
N HIS A 58 -12.58 -3.25 -10.18
CA HIS A 58 -11.30 -2.60 -10.52
C HIS A 58 -10.07 -3.09 -9.74
N MET A 59 -10.08 -4.35 -9.28
CA MET A 59 -9.02 -4.93 -8.45
C MET A 59 -7.63 -4.78 -9.09
N GLN A 60 -7.52 -5.06 -10.39
CA GLN A 60 -6.25 -4.99 -11.12
C GLN A 60 -5.71 -3.55 -11.19
N ASP A 61 -6.59 -2.56 -11.34
CA ASP A 61 -6.22 -1.15 -11.38
C ASP A 61 -5.61 -0.70 -10.05
N TYR A 62 -6.20 -1.14 -8.93
CA TYR A 62 -5.67 -0.84 -7.59
C TYR A 62 -4.35 -1.55 -7.29
N LEU A 63 -4.20 -2.80 -7.74
CA LEU A 63 -2.93 -3.53 -7.60
C LEU A 63 -1.81 -2.84 -8.39
N ALA A 64 -2.10 -2.40 -9.61
CA ALA A 64 -1.17 -1.62 -10.42
C ALA A 64 -0.80 -0.30 -9.72
N ALA A 65 -1.79 0.47 -9.24
CA ALA A 65 -1.54 1.73 -8.55
C ALA A 65 -0.65 1.56 -7.31
N CYS A 66 -0.86 0.49 -6.51
CA CYS A 66 0.00 0.17 -5.38
C CYS A 66 1.43 -0.18 -5.82
N ALA A 67 1.59 -0.89 -6.93
CA ALA A 67 2.91 -1.22 -7.47
C ALA A 67 3.67 0.01 -7.99
N TYR A 68 2.97 0.93 -8.65
CA TYR A 68 3.55 2.20 -9.12
C TYR A 68 3.99 3.09 -7.96
N GLY A 69 3.12 3.29 -6.96
CA GLY A 69 3.45 4.13 -5.79
C GLY A 69 4.65 3.58 -5.02
N GLN A 70 4.77 2.26 -4.87
CA GLN A 70 5.95 1.66 -4.25
C GLN A 70 7.23 1.99 -5.02
N LYS A 71 7.21 1.84 -6.35
CA LYS A 71 8.38 2.12 -7.19
C LYS A 71 8.84 3.58 -7.09
N GLU A 72 7.90 4.52 -7.03
CA GLU A 72 8.23 5.94 -6.83
C GLU A 72 8.83 6.21 -5.45
N THR A 73 8.30 5.54 -4.41
CA THR A 73 8.80 5.66 -3.04
C THR A 73 10.22 5.10 -2.92
N ASP A 74 10.46 3.91 -3.50
CA ASP A 74 11.77 3.25 -3.52
C ASP A 74 12.81 4.12 -4.25
N LEU A 75 12.46 4.71 -5.41
CA LEU A 75 13.34 5.60 -6.16
C LEU A 75 13.69 6.87 -5.37
N LYS A 76 12.71 7.43 -4.65
CA LYS A 76 12.94 8.61 -3.82
C LYS A 76 13.86 8.30 -2.65
N GLU A 77 13.69 7.16 -1.99
CA GLU A 77 14.59 6.71 -0.93
C GLU A 77 16.02 6.47 -1.42
N GLU A 78 16.19 5.91 -2.64
CA GLU A 78 17.52 5.74 -3.24
C GLU A 78 18.20 7.07 -3.54
N GLU A 79 17.46 8.04 -4.09
CA GLU A 79 17.99 9.37 -4.39
C GLU A 79 18.35 10.13 -3.10
N GLU A 80 17.52 10.06 -2.05
CA GLU A 80 17.83 10.65 -0.74
C GLU A 80 19.09 10.03 -0.11
N LYS A 81 19.25 8.70 -0.18
CA LYS A 81 20.47 8.02 0.28
C LYS A 81 21.69 8.45 -0.52
N ARG A 82 21.55 8.60 -1.84
CA ARG A 82 22.65 9.04 -2.71
C ARG A 82 23.08 10.47 -2.38
N GLN A 83 22.14 11.39 -2.23
CA GLN A 83 22.42 12.78 -1.84
C GLN A 83 23.10 12.86 -0.47
N PHE A 84 22.68 12.03 0.48
CA PHE A 84 23.31 11.93 1.80
C PHE A 84 24.76 11.44 1.70
N ILE A 85 25.04 10.41 0.90
CA ILE A 85 26.41 9.92 0.69
C ILE A 85 27.28 10.98 0.00
N GLU A 86 26.77 11.65 -1.04
CA GLU A 86 27.49 12.71 -1.73
C GLU A 86 27.83 13.88 -0.79
N ALA A 87 26.91 14.27 0.09
CA ALA A 87 27.15 15.29 1.10
C ALA A 87 28.26 14.90 2.10
N LEU A 88 28.26 13.65 2.58
CA LEU A 88 29.32 13.14 3.47
C LEU A 88 30.69 13.13 2.80
N LEU A 89 30.76 12.75 1.53
CA LEU A 89 32.01 12.74 0.77
C LEU A 89 32.55 14.16 0.54
N GLN A 90 31.66 15.13 0.24
CA GLN A 90 32.05 16.53 0.12
C GLN A 90 32.57 17.11 1.43
N GLU A 91 31.93 16.78 2.56
CA GLU A 91 32.40 17.19 3.87
C GLU A 91 33.79 16.61 4.18
N ALA A 92 34.01 15.31 3.93
CA ALA A 92 35.31 14.67 4.11
C ALA A 92 36.42 15.29 3.24
N ASP A 93 36.16 15.54 1.95
CA ASP A 93 37.11 16.20 1.05
C ASP A 93 37.43 17.65 1.47
N MET A 94 36.46 18.34 2.07
CA MET A 94 36.67 19.69 2.62
C MET A 94 37.58 19.67 3.86
N TRP A 95 37.44 18.67 4.73
CA TRP A 95 38.33 18.47 5.88
C TRP A 95 39.75 18.12 5.44
N ASP A 96 39.93 17.26 4.44
CA ASP A 96 41.26 16.91 3.90
C ASP A 96 41.99 18.13 3.32
N LYS A 97 41.26 19.10 2.75
CA LYS A 97 41.83 20.36 2.24
C LYS A 97 42.18 21.39 3.31
N LEU A 98 41.61 21.27 4.50
CA LEU A 98 41.82 22.20 5.63
C LEU A 98 42.96 21.77 6.57
N VAL A 99 43.45 20.53 6.47
CA VAL A 99 44.49 19.96 7.35
C VAL A 99 45.92 20.11 6.78
N VAL A 100 46.15 21.11 5.93
CA VAL A 100 47.50 21.48 5.42
C VAL A 100 48.16 22.53 6.30
#